data_AF-A0A1S2HTB2-F1
#
_entry.id   AF-A0A1S2HTB2-F1
#
_cell.length_a   1.000
_cell.length_b   1.000
_cell.length_c   1.000
_cell.angle_alpha   90.00
_cell.angle_beta   90.00
_cell.angle_gamma   90.00
#
_symmetry.space_group_name_H-M   'P 1'
#
loop_
_entity.id
_entity.type
_entity.pdbx_description
1 polymer ?
#
loop_
_entity_poly.entity_id
_entity_poly.type
_entity_poly.pdbx_seq_one_letter_code
_entity_poly.pdbx_strand_id
1 'polypeptide(L)'
;MHTAASHRPAAEVEQALFALNDGTHPFEVVRNGQRIEAVWRHGARGPGVVFGSVEWRYRVTLLGESGQYKDSVFAKNFDDDNTYFDFRSTDVSRPVKAVLAEHGWTHRPNAFSRFFRGLLGR
;
A
#
# COMPACT_ATOMS: atom_id res chain seq x y z
N MET A 1 9.46 10.87 -33.17
CA MET A 1 8.78 11.61 -32.09
C MET A 1 8.63 10.67 -30.91
N HIS A 2 9.42 10.84 -29.85
CA HIS A 2 9.29 10.07 -28.62
C HIS A 2 8.24 10.77 -27.75
N THR A 3 7.07 10.15 -27.56
CA THR A 3 6.06 10.62 -26.62
C THR A 3 6.65 10.51 -25.22
N ALA A 4 7.03 11.66 -24.62
CA ALA A 4 7.52 11.71 -23.25
C ALA A 4 6.44 11.17 -22.30
N ALA A 5 6.86 10.35 -21.34
CA ALA A 5 5.95 9.64 -20.47
C ALA A 5 5.16 10.63 -19.59
N SER A 6 3.84 10.45 -19.49
CA SER A 6 2.93 11.36 -18.78
C SER A 6 3.00 11.27 -17.24
N HIS A 7 4.07 10.70 -16.70
CA HIS A 7 4.22 10.41 -15.28
C HIS A 7 5.48 11.05 -14.72
N ARG A 8 5.45 11.39 -13.42
CA ARG A 8 6.62 11.92 -12.71
C ARG A 8 7.71 10.85 -12.56
N PRO A 9 9.00 11.24 -12.45
CA PRO A 9 10.09 10.32 -12.14
C PRO A 9 9.83 9.51 -10.86
N ALA A 10 10.32 8.27 -10.82
CA ALA A 10 10.11 7.37 -9.68
C ALA A 10 10.64 7.96 -8.36
N ALA A 11 11.76 8.70 -8.41
CA ALA A 11 12.34 9.35 -7.23
C ALA A 11 11.44 10.44 -6.64
N GLU A 12 10.77 11.24 -7.48
CA GLU A 12 9.82 12.26 -7.02
C GLU A 12 8.61 11.60 -6.35
N VAL A 13 8.09 10.53 -6.95
CA VAL A 13 6.94 9.80 -6.41
C VAL A 13 7.30 9.08 -5.11
N GLU A 14 8.48 8.52 -5.02
CA GLU A 14 8.98 7.93 -3.78
C GLU A 14 9.05 8.97 -2.66
N GLN A 15 9.59 10.17 -2.95
CA GLN A 15 9.64 11.25 -1.98
C GLN A 15 8.24 11.68 -1.52
N ALA A 16 7.28 11.80 -2.44
CA ALA A 16 5.90 12.13 -2.12
C ALA A 16 5.21 11.03 -1.30
N LEU A 17 5.50 9.76 -1.57
CA LEU A 17 5.01 8.64 -0.76
C LEU A 17 5.58 8.68 0.65
N PHE A 18 6.86 9.01 0.81
CA PHE A 18 7.45 9.20 2.13
C PHE A 18 6.90 10.41 2.89
N ALA A 19 6.44 11.45 2.18
CA ALA A 19 5.80 12.60 2.80
C ALA A 19 4.48 12.26 3.51
N LEU A 20 3.88 11.09 3.23
CA LEU A 20 2.73 10.57 3.99
C LEU A 20 3.08 10.22 5.45
N ASN A 21 4.36 10.23 5.84
CA ASN A 21 4.82 10.10 7.23
C ASN A 21 4.71 11.41 8.03
N ASP A 22 3.71 12.24 7.75
CA ASP A 22 3.50 13.53 8.42
C ASP A 22 2.73 13.41 9.75
N GLY A 23 2.31 12.19 10.13
CA GLY A 23 1.55 11.90 11.34
C GLY A 23 0.03 12.05 11.17
N THR A 24 -0.47 12.38 9.98
CA THR A 24 -1.92 12.49 9.71
C THR A 24 -2.55 11.15 9.34
N HIS A 25 -1.73 10.15 9.00
CA HIS A 25 -2.14 8.83 8.57
C HIS A 25 -1.86 7.75 9.62
N PRO A 26 -2.68 6.69 9.72
CA PRO A 26 -2.52 5.65 10.73
C PRO A 26 -1.41 4.63 10.39
N PHE A 27 -0.54 4.93 9.43
CA PHE A 27 0.49 4.02 8.92
C PHE A 27 1.81 4.74 8.73
N GLU A 28 2.87 3.95 8.57
CA GLU A 28 4.22 4.40 8.27
C GLU A 28 4.62 3.93 6.87
N VAL A 29 5.20 4.79 6.06
CA VAL A 29 5.80 4.46 4.76
C VAL A 29 7.29 4.20 4.92
N VAL A 30 7.73 3.01 4.53
CA VAL A 30 9.14 2.58 4.60
C VAL A 30 9.62 2.05 3.25
N ARG A 31 10.92 2.15 2.97
CA ARG A 31 11.53 1.45 1.84
C ARG A 31 12.07 0.09 2.27
N ASN A 32 11.66 -0.94 1.56
CA ASN A 32 12.13 -2.31 1.74
C ASN A 32 12.69 -2.83 0.40
N GLY A 33 14.00 -2.63 0.20
CA GLY A 33 14.68 -2.92 -1.06
C GLY A 33 14.11 -2.11 -2.23
N GLN A 34 13.51 -2.80 -3.20
CA GLN A 34 12.87 -2.19 -4.38
C GLN A 34 11.37 -1.87 -4.17
N ARG A 35 10.85 -2.07 -2.96
CA ARG A 35 9.45 -1.83 -2.63
C ARG A 35 9.30 -0.68 -1.66
N ILE A 36 8.22 0.06 -1.82
CA ILE A 36 7.74 1.04 -0.84
C ILE A 36 6.58 0.36 -0.11
N GLU A 37 6.63 0.29 1.22
CA GLU A 37 5.60 -0.37 2.04
C GLU A 37 4.92 0.68 2.92
N ALA A 38 3.60 0.81 2.81
CA ALA A 38 2.79 1.52 3.80
C ALA A 38 2.31 0.50 4.84
N VAL A 39 2.76 0.66 6.07
CA VAL A 39 2.68 -0.31 7.16
C VAL A 39 1.82 0.24 8.28
N TRP A 40 0.66 -0.36 8.48
CA TRP A 40 -0.19 -0.15 9.63
C TRP A 40 0.11 -1.19 10.70
N ARG A 41 0.22 -0.77 11.95
CA ARG A 41 0.44 -1.65 13.10
C ARG A 41 -0.57 -1.32 14.19
N HIS A 42 -1.09 -2.34 14.85
CA HIS A 42 -1.89 -2.20 16.05
C HIS A 42 -1.34 -3.11 17.13
N GLY A 43 -1.05 -2.53 18.29
CA GLY A 43 -0.72 -3.27 19.50
C GLY A 43 -1.89 -3.17 20.47
N ALA A 44 -2.43 -4.30 20.90
CA ALA A 44 -3.40 -4.31 21.99
C ALA A 44 -2.65 -4.04 23.31
N ARG A 45 -3.03 -2.97 24.03
CA ARG A 45 -2.61 -2.74 25.42
C ARG A 45 -3.86 -2.66 26.28
N GLY A 46 -4.02 -3.62 27.19
CA GLY A 46 -5.07 -3.62 28.21
C GLY A 46 -4.68 -4.48 29.41
N PRO A 47 -5.13 -4.14 30.64
CA PRO A 47 -4.90 -4.97 31.80
C PRO A 47 -5.62 -6.32 31.61
N GLY A 48 -4.85 -7.41 31.49
CA GLY A 48 -5.37 -8.77 31.27
C GLY A 48 -5.48 -9.22 29.82
N VAL A 49 -5.02 -8.42 28.85
CA VAL A 49 -5.00 -8.80 27.43
C VAL A 49 -3.58 -9.26 27.05
N VAL A 50 -3.48 -10.44 26.44
CA VAL A 50 -2.24 -10.97 25.86
C VAL A 50 -1.69 -9.98 24.82
N PHE A 51 -0.36 -9.89 24.71
CA PHE A 51 0.36 -8.94 23.85
C PHE A 51 0.15 -9.24 22.36
N GLY A 52 -1.04 -9.00 21.83
CA GLY A 52 -1.35 -9.14 20.42
C GLY A 52 -0.83 -7.97 19.61
N SER A 53 -0.09 -8.26 18.54
CA SER A 53 0.22 -7.27 17.50
C SER A 53 -0.31 -7.73 16.16
N VAL A 54 -0.89 -6.78 15.40
CA VAL A 54 -1.34 -7.00 14.04
C VAL A 54 -0.60 -6.02 13.14
N GLU A 55 -0.12 -6.53 12.02
CA GLU A 55 0.55 -5.73 11.01
C GLU A 55 -0.12 -5.93 9.66
N TRP A 56 -0.42 -4.82 8.99
CA TRP A 56 -0.92 -4.80 7.64
C TRP A 56 -0.03 -3.93 6.76
N ARG A 57 0.38 -4.47 5.61
CA ARG A 57 1.30 -3.82 4.68
C ARG A 57 0.67 -3.70 3.29
N TYR A 58 0.65 -2.48 2.77
CA TYR A 58 0.43 -2.22 1.34
C TYR A 58 1.77 -1.96 0.65
N ARG A 59 2.16 -2.88 -0.23
CA ARG A 59 3.44 -2.83 -0.93
C ARG A 59 3.26 -2.27 -2.32
N VAL A 60 4.10 -1.33 -2.71
CA VAL A 60 4.15 -0.73 -4.04
C VAL A 60 5.52 -1.00 -4.66
N THR A 61 5.53 -1.46 -5.91
CA THR A 61 6.73 -1.53 -6.75
C THR A 61 6.53 -0.61 -7.95
N LEU A 62 7.40 0.41 -8.07
CA LEU A 62 7.41 1.35 -9.19
C LEU A 62 8.14 0.73 -10.38
N LEU A 63 7.50 0.74 -11.56
CA LEU A 63 8.06 0.32 -12.83
C LEU A 63 8.47 1.57 -13.64
N GLY A 64 9.61 2.15 -13.25
CA GLY A 64 10.15 3.46 -13.67
C GLY A 64 9.97 3.84 -15.14
N GLU A 65 10.27 2.91 -16.05
CA GLU A 65 10.24 3.19 -17.50
C GLU A 65 8.83 3.29 -18.09
N SER A 66 7.82 2.81 -17.37
CA SER A 66 6.45 2.64 -17.89
C SER A 66 5.41 3.55 -17.23
N GLY A 67 5.75 4.25 -16.14
CA GLY A 67 4.78 4.99 -15.34
C GLY A 67 3.73 4.11 -14.67
N GLN A 68 4.06 2.84 -14.48
CA GLN A 68 3.16 1.86 -13.90
C GLN A 68 3.66 1.42 -12.53
N TYR A 69 2.74 1.03 -11.66
CA TYR A 69 3.08 0.40 -10.39
C TYR A 69 2.35 -0.94 -10.23
N LYS A 70 2.98 -1.86 -9.51
CA LYS A 70 2.32 -3.05 -9.00
C LYS A 70 2.06 -2.89 -7.51
N ASP A 71 0.97 -3.44 -7.03
CA ASP A 71 0.69 -3.53 -5.61
C ASP A 71 0.49 -4.97 -5.13
N SER A 72 0.71 -5.15 -3.83
CA SER A 72 0.36 -6.38 -3.11
C SER A 72 0.05 -6.03 -1.67
N VAL A 73 -0.79 -6.85 -1.04
CA VAL A 73 -1.17 -6.70 0.36
C VAL A 73 -0.58 -7.87 1.14
N PHE A 74 -0.04 -7.58 2.32
CA PHE A 74 0.41 -8.60 3.26
C PHE A 74 -0.17 -8.26 4.64
N ALA A 75 -0.86 -9.22 5.24
CA ALA A 75 -1.37 -9.11 6.60
C ALA A 75 -0.70 -10.20 7.45
N LYS A 76 -0.25 -9.84 8.64
CA LYS A 76 0.30 -10.76 9.62
C LYS A 76 -0.31 -10.48 10.98
N ASN A 77 -0.97 -11.49 11.53
CA ASN A 77 -1.37 -11.53 12.92
C ASN A 77 -0.24 -12.21 13.68
N PHE A 78 0.22 -11.60 14.77
CA PHE A 78 1.25 -12.17 15.64
C PHE A 78 0.67 -12.93 16.84
N ASP A 79 -0.65 -13.17 16.86
CA ASP A 79 -1.34 -13.85 17.95
C ASP A 79 -2.36 -14.88 17.44
N ASP A 80 -2.56 -15.96 18.21
CA ASP A 80 -3.51 -17.06 17.95
C ASP A 80 -4.91 -16.80 18.54
N ASP A 81 -5.05 -15.78 19.41
CA ASP A 81 -6.33 -15.43 20.06
C ASP A 81 -7.04 -14.24 19.40
N ASN A 82 -8.38 -14.37 19.30
CA ASN A 82 -9.31 -13.44 18.64
C ASN A 82 -9.31 -12.03 19.26
N THR A 83 -8.32 -11.22 18.91
CA THR A 83 -8.30 -9.79 19.22
C THR A 83 -9.15 -9.03 18.20
N TYR A 84 -10.17 -8.30 18.65
CA TYR A 84 -11.00 -7.45 17.80
C TYR A 84 -10.40 -6.05 17.68
N PHE A 85 -10.21 -5.58 16.45
CA PHE A 85 -9.74 -4.23 16.15
C PHE A 85 -10.46 -3.68 14.92
N ASP A 86 -10.74 -2.37 14.93
CA ASP A 86 -11.29 -1.67 13.77
C ASP A 86 -10.16 -1.31 12.81
N PHE A 87 -10.10 -2.02 11.68
CA PHE A 87 -9.15 -1.75 10.61
C PHE A 87 -9.85 -1.69 9.25
N ARG A 88 -9.60 -0.62 8.50
CA ARG A 88 -10.00 -0.51 7.09
C ARG A 88 -8.76 -0.38 6.22
N SER A 89 -8.56 -1.33 5.31
CA SER A 89 -7.45 -1.31 4.35
C SER A 89 -7.44 -0.07 3.45
N THR A 90 -8.58 0.60 3.30
CA THR A 90 -8.70 1.87 2.56
C THR A 90 -7.99 3.02 3.25
N ASP A 91 -7.88 3.00 4.58
CA ASP A 91 -7.25 4.09 5.34
C ASP A 91 -5.73 4.13 5.09
N VAL A 92 -5.17 3.03 4.59
CA VAL A 92 -3.78 2.93 4.15
C VAL A 92 -3.66 3.02 2.63
N SER A 93 -4.45 2.23 1.89
CA SER A 93 -4.28 2.14 0.43
C SER A 93 -4.77 3.38 -0.33
N ARG A 94 -5.77 4.12 0.18
CA ARG A 94 -6.32 5.28 -0.54
C ARG A 94 -5.35 6.46 -0.59
N PRO A 95 -4.69 6.90 0.51
CA PRO A 95 -3.68 7.95 0.43
C PRO A 95 -2.52 7.61 -0.50
N VAL A 96 -2.01 6.37 -0.42
CA VAL A 96 -0.93 5.89 -1.30
C VAL A 96 -1.34 5.94 -2.78
N LYS A 97 -2.55 5.46 -3.10
CA LYS A 97 -3.08 5.50 -4.48
C LYS A 97 -3.32 6.93 -4.98
N ALA A 98 -3.71 7.84 -4.09
CA ALA A 98 -3.91 9.24 -4.45
C ALA A 98 -2.59 9.89 -4.89
N VAL A 99 -1.50 9.70 -4.13
CA VAL A 99 -0.16 10.18 -4.50
C VAL A 99 0.30 9.61 -5.85
N LEU A 100 0.12 8.30 -6.05
CA LEU A 100 0.48 7.66 -7.32
C LEU A 100 -0.30 8.27 -8.50
N ALA A 101 -1.62 8.41 -8.36
CA ALA A 101 -2.48 8.97 -9.40
C ALA A 101 -2.17 10.44 -9.70
N GLU A 102 -1.94 11.26 -8.67
CA GLU A 102 -1.56 12.68 -8.79
C GLU A 102 -0.25 12.85 -9.57
N HIS A 103 0.66 11.90 -9.44
CA HIS A 103 1.93 11.88 -10.16
C HIS A 103 1.87 11.16 -11.52
N GLY A 104 0.67 10.83 -12.01
CA GLY A 104 0.46 10.21 -13.31
C GLY A 104 0.82 8.72 -13.37
N TRP A 105 0.98 8.06 -12.23
CA TRP A 105 1.27 6.63 -12.17
C TRP A 105 0.00 5.80 -12.23
N THR A 106 0.04 4.74 -13.04
CA THR A 106 -1.11 3.87 -13.27
C THR A 106 -0.89 2.48 -12.69
N HIS A 107 -1.95 1.87 -12.16
CA HIS A 107 -1.86 0.50 -11.66
C HIS A 107 -1.68 -0.47 -12.83
N ARG A 108 -0.68 -1.33 -12.74
CA ARG A 108 -0.54 -2.48 -13.64
C ARG A 108 -1.39 -3.62 -13.08
N PRO A 109 -2.50 -3.99 -13.72
CA PRO A 109 -3.33 -5.09 -13.24
C PRO A 109 -2.52 -6.38 -13.21
N ASN A 110 -2.62 -7.09 -12.08
CA ASN A 110 -2.08 -8.43 -11.96
C ASN A 110 -2.87 -9.39 -12.88
N ALA A 111 -2.24 -10.44 -13.41
CA ALA A 111 -2.93 -11.42 -14.25
C ALA A 111 -4.18 -12.02 -13.56
N PHE A 112 -4.14 -12.14 -12.22
CA PHE A 112 -5.27 -12.58 -11.39
C PHE A 112 -6.47 -11.61 -11.38
N SER A 113 -6.26 -10.29 -11.43
CA SER A 113 -7.38 -9.34 -11.41
C SER A 113 -8.15 -9.30 -12.74
N ARG A 114 -7.52 -9.71 -13.86
CA ARG A 114 -8.25 -9.96 -15.13
C ARG A 114 -9.17 -11.18 -15.02
N PHE A 115 -8.73 -12.25 -14.35
CA PHE A 115 -9.49 -13.49 -14.25
C PHE A 115 -10.77 -13.31 -13.42
N PHE A 116 -10.71 -12.61 -12.29
CA PHE A 116 -11.90 -12.33 -11.47
C PHE A 116 -12.87 -11.33 -12.12
N ARG A 117 -12.38 -10.35 -12.89
CA ARG A 117 -13.26 -9.42 -13.64
C ARG A 117 -14.02 -10.12 -14.77
N GLY A 118 -13.44 -11.19 -15.34
CA GLY A 118 -14.11 -12.03 -16.33
C GLY A 118 -15.15 -13.00 -15.73
N LEU A 119 -15.02 -13.36 -14.45
CA LEU A 119 -15.95 -14.27 -13.75
C LEU A 119 -17.13 -13.55 -13.08
N LEU A 120 -16.96 -12.30 -12.66
CA LEU A 120 -18.01 -11.49 -12.01
C LEU A 120 -18.69 -10.48 -12.96
N GLY A 121 -18.33 -10.49 -14.25
CA GLY A 121 -18.88 -9.61 -15.26
C GLY A 121 -19.83 -10.34 -16.20
N ARG A 122 -21.05 -10.61 -15.73
CA ARG A 122 -22.22 -10.79 -16.60
C ARG A 122 -23.40 -10.04 -16.00
#